data_AF-A0A1H1MEC2-F1
#
_entry.id   AF-A0A1H1MEC2-F1
#
_cell.length_a   1.000
_cell.length_b   1.000
_cell.length_c   1.000
_cell.angle_alpha   90.00
_cell.angle_beta   90.00
_cell.angle_gamma   90.00
#
_symmetry.space_group_name_H-M   'P 1'
#
loop_
_entity.id
_entity.type
_entity.pdbx_description
1 polymer ?
#
loop_
_entity_poly.entity_id
_entity_poly.type
_entity_poly.pdbx_seq_one_letter_code
_entity_poly.pdbx_strand_id
1 'polypeptide(L)'
;MDRALGLSERAAAFCCHSWLMDPQLIDLLPADSNIVRFQARFDHFTDSRIDDADPIRHVFRRAVGGAQVSSGFLDQLPQDTSLQRGIVSVLGSGRHWYVRTGWFRVSDPSTGLAPLAMPANAREAENGEA
;
A
#
# COMPACT_ATOMS: atom_id res chain seq x y z
N MET A 1 10.69 41.39 28.78
CA MET A 1 9.32 41.14 28.28
C MET A 1 9.44 40.31 27.02
N ASP A 2 8.86 39.11 27.08
CA ASP A 2 8.65 38.09 26.04
C ASP A 2 9.75 37.77 25.02
N ARG A 3 10.52 36.73 25.34
CA ARG A 3 11.09 35.82 24.34
C ARG A 3 9.93 34.98 23.81
N ALA A 4 9.47 35.25 22.59
CA ALA A 4 8.55 34.37 21.89
C ALA A 4 9.14 32.95 21.87
N LEU A 5 8.46 32.01 22.54
CA LEU A 5 8.78 30.59 22.49
C LEU A 5 8.52 30.13 21.05
N GLY A 6 9.57 30.09 20.25
CA GLY A 6 9.57 29.54 18.89
C GLY A 6 9.38 28.02 18.91
N LEU A 7 8.21 27.56 19.34
CA LEU A 7 7.78 26.18 19.15
C LEU A 7 7.39 26.03 17.67
N SER A 8 8.36 25.66 16.84
CA SER A 8 8.07 25.06 15.55
C SER A 8 7.30 23.77 15.83
N GLU A 9 6.05 23.71 15.41
CA GLU A 9 5.28 22.47 15.38
C GLU A 9 5.96 21.53 14.37
N ARG A 10 6.69 20.54 14.90
CA ARG A 10 7.33 19.50 14.09
C ARG A 10 6.47 18.25 14.14
N ALA A 11 6.18 17.68 12.98
CA ALA A 11 5.53 16.38 12.91
C ALA A 11 6.42 15.33 13.59
N ALA A 12 5.86 14.62 14.57
CA ALA A 12 6.57 13.58 15.31
C ALA A 12 6.54 12.21 14.61
N ALA A 13 5.53 11.97 13.77
CA ALA A 13 5.31 10.72 13.07
C ALA A 13 4.54 10.92 11.77
N PHE A 14 4.70 9.99 10.84
CA PHE A 14 3.81 9.83 9.70
C PHE A 14 2.93 8.60 9.95
N CYS A 15 1.62 8.74 9.70
CA CYS A 15 0.64 7.67 9.87
C CYS A 15 -0.17 7.49 8.58
N CYS A 16 -0.45 6.25 8.20
CA CYS A 16 -1.27 5.91 7.05
C CYS A 16 -2.33 4.87 7.46
N HIS A 17 -3.60 5.22 7.35
CA HIS A 17 -4.72 4.30 7.54
C HIS A 17 -5.25 3.89 6.17
N SER A 18 -4.95 2.67 5.72
CA SER A 18 -5.31 2.20 4.39
C SER A 18 -5.33 0.68 4.29
N TRP A 19 -6.17 0.13 3.41
CA TRP A 19 -6.11 -1.28 3.01
C TRP A 19 -4.75 -1.64 2.39
N LEU A 20 -4.05 -0.65 1.83
CA LEU A 20 -2.67 -0.82 1.35
C LEU A 20 -1.68 -1.16 2.45
N MET A 21 -2.06 -1.09 3.73
CA MET A 21 -1.23 -1.48 4.88
C MET A 21 -1.48 -2.93 5.31
N ASP A 22 -2.30 -3.70 4.59
CA ASP A 22 -2.51 -5.12 4.86
C ASP A 22 -1.28 -5.95 4.44
N PRO A 23 -0.60 -6.67 5.36
CA PRO A 23 0.57 -7.48 5.04
C PRO A 23 0.27 -8.63 4.07
N GLN A 24 -1.01 -9.00 3.86
CA GLN A 24 -1.38 -9.95 2.79
C GLN A 24 -0.83 -9.55 1.42
N LEU A 25 -0.62 -8.25 1.17
CA LEU A 25 -0.04 -7.73 -0.08
C LEU A 25 1.41 -8.14 -0.29
N ILE A 26 2.18 -8.40 0.78
CA ILE A 26 3.59 -8.81 0.68
C ILE A 26 3.70 -10.22 0.08
N ASP A 27 2.79 -11.12 0.46
CA ASP A 27 2.78 -12.50 -0.04
C ASP A 27 2.22 -12.60 -1.46
N LEU A 28 1.43 -11.62 -1.89
CA LEU A 28 0.70 -11.64 -3.17
C LEU A 28 1.38 -10.85 -4.29
N LEU A 29 2.21 -9.87 -3.95
CA LEU A 29 2.83 -8.97 -4.91
C LEU A 29 4.33 -9.26 -5.08
N PRO A 30 4.89 -8.97 -6.28
CA PRO A 30 6.33 -8.93 -6.46
C PRO A 30 7.01 -8.03 -5.42
N ALA A 31 8.19 -8.45 -4.96
CA ALA A 31 8.96 -7.73 -3.94
C ALA A 31 9.37 -6.31 -4.39
N ASP A 32 9.49 -6.08 -5.69
CA ASP A 32 9.81 -4.79 -6.30
C ASP A 32 8.58 -3.90 -6.52
N SER A 33 7.37 -4.40 -6.23
CA SER A 33 6.14 -3.61 -6.37
C SER A 33 6.16 -2.35 -5.50
N ASN A 34 5.59 -1.27 -6.03
CA ASN A 34 5.56 0.00 -5.30
C ASN A 34 4.81 -0.10 -3.96
N ILE A 35 3.81 -0.97 -3.86
CA ILE A 35 3.04 -1.20 -2.63
C ILE A 35 3.94 -1.85 -1.57
N VAL A 36 4.67 -2.92 -1.92
CA VAL A 36 5.58 -3.59 -0.99
C VAL A 36 6.70 -2.66 -0.54
N ARG A 37 7.33 -1.94 -1.48
CA ARG A 37 8.33 -0.91 -1.15
C ARG A 37 7.75 0.20 -0.27
N PHE A 38 6.49 0.60 -0.48
CA PHE A 38 5.81 1.61 0.34
C PHE A 38 5.58 1.12 1.75
N GLN A 39 5.05 -0.10 1.93
CA GLN A 39 4.86 -0.73 3.24
C GLN A 39 6.18 -0.87 4.02
N ALA A 40 7.29 -1.18 3.34
CA ALA A 40 8.61 -1.32 3.96
C ALA A 40 9.17 -0.04 4.61
N ARG A 41 8.50 1.11 4.43
CA ARG A 41 8.85 2.38 5.09
C ARG A 41 8.22 2.55 6.47
N PHE A 42 7.29 1.68 6.85
CA PHE A 42 6.57 1.75 8.11
C PHE A 42 7.16 0.73 9.10
N ASP A 43 7.35 1.17 10.35
CA ASP A 43 7.96 0.35 11.41
C ASP A 43 6.90 -0.46 12.18
N HIS A 44 5.68 0.07 12.24
CA HIS A 44 4.62 -0.45 13.09
C HIS A 44 3.29 -0.48 12.35
N PHE A 45 2.55 -1.57 12.57
CA PHE A 45 1.19 -1.75 12.06
C PHE A 45 0.26 -2.03 13.22
N THR A 46 -0.76 -1.20 13.39
CA THR A 46 -1.79 -1.33 14.42
C THR A 46 -3.16 -1.36 13.77
N ASP A 47 -4.15 -1.78 14.56
CA ASP A 47 -5.57 -1.81 14.22
C ASP A 47 -5.90 -2.63 12.97
N SER A 48 -6.94 -3.45 13.03
CA SER A 48 -7.44 -4.11 11.82
C SER A 48 -8.94 -4.24 11.89
N ARG A 49 -9.63 -3.67 10.90
CA ARG A 49 -11.05 -3.94 10.64
C ARG A 49 -11.17 -4.51 9.23
N ILE A 50 -12.14 -5.41 9.06
CA ILE A 50 -12.50 -5.92 7.74
C ILE A 50 -12.87 -4.75 6.84
N ASP A 51 -12.33 -4.73 5.63
CA ASP A 51 -12.60 -3.74 4.61
C ASP A 51 -12.41 -4.34 3.20
N ASP A 52 -13.35 -5.21 2.81
CA ASP A 52 -13.37 -5.81 1.47
C ASP A 52 -13.73 -4.79 0.37
N ALA A 53 -14.41 -3.69 0.75
CA ALA A 53 -14.94 -2.73 -0.19
C ALA A 53 -13.85 -1.82 -0.77
N ASP A 54 -12.89 -1.38 0.04
CA ASP A 54 -11.87 -0.41 -0.38
C ASP A 54 -10.91 -0.93 -1.47
N PRO A 55 -10.34 -2.15 -1.39
CA PRO A 55 -9.57 -2.72 -2.48
C PRO A 55 -10.39 -2.77 -3.78
N ILE A 56 -11.68 -3.16 -3.69
CA ILE A 56 -12.54 -3.25 -4.87
C ILE A 56 -12.81 -1.88 -5.49
N ARG A 57 -13.15 -0.91 -4.65
CA ARG A 57 -13.42 0.47 -5.04
C ARG A 57 -12.22 1.14 -5.69
N HIS A 58 -11.03 0.95 -5.12
CA HIS A 58 -9.83 1.60 -5.61
C HIS A 58 -9.23 0.94 -6.86
N VAL A 59 -9.24 -0.40 -6.94
CA VAL A 59 -8.61 -1.14 -8.04
C VAL A 59 -9.55 -1.36 -9.22
N PHE A 60 -10.82 -1.69 -8.96
CA PHE A 60 -11.78 -2.02 -10.02
C PHE A 60 -12.79 -0.91 -10.33
N ARG A 61 -12.83 0.16 -9.52
CA ARG A 61 -13.84 1.24 -9.64
C ARG A 61 -15.28 0.69 -9.59
N ARG A 62 -15.48 -0.35 -8.77
CA ARG A 62 -16.78 -0.95 -8.46
C ARG A 62 -17.15 -0.72 -7.00
N ALA A 63 -18.43 -0.79 -6.67
CA ALA A 63 -18.90 -0.79 -5.30
C ALA A 63 -19.46 -2.18 -4.96
N VAL A 64 -19.23 -2.61 -3.73
CA VAL A 64 -19.84 -3.81 -3.15
C VAL A 64 -20.53 -3.43 -1.86
N GLY A 65 -21.57 -4.19 -1.50
CA GLY A 65 -22.28 -4.05 -0.23
C GLY A 65 -22.61 -5.43 0.34
N GLY A 66 -22.95 -5.47 1.62
CA GLY A 66 -23.20 -6.71 2.36
C GLY A 66 -21.97 -7.24 3.09
N ALA A 67 -22.15 -8.36 3.80
CA ALA A 67 -21.12 -8.94 4.67
C ALA A 67 -20.05 -9.73 3.91
N GLN A 68 -20.33 -10.17 2.68
CA GLN A 68 -19.42 -10.98 1.88
C GLN A 68 -19.60 -10.70 0.39
N VAL A 69 -18.49 -10.66 -0.36
CA VAL A 69 -18.51 -10.42 -1.81
C VAL A 69 -18.85 -11.73 -2.52
N SER A 70 -19.85 -11.72 -3.39
CA SER A 70 -20.30 -12.93 -4.08
C SER A 70 -19.29 -13.41 -5.13
N SER A 71 -19.18 -14.74 -5.30
CA SER A 71 -18.32 -15.34 -6.33
C SER A 71 -18.65 -14.86 -7.73
N GLY A 72 -19.94 -14.81 -8.10
CA GLY A 72 -20.36 -14.32 -9.41
C GLY A 72 -20.01 -12.85 -9.67
N PHE A 73 -19.83 -12.03 -8.64
CA PHE A 73 -19.28 -10.68 -8.80
C PHE A 73 -17.76 -10.72 -9.04
N LEU A 74 -17.02 -11.54 -8.28
CA LEU A 74 -15.57 -11.70 -8.42
C LEU A 74 -15.18 -12.22 -9.82
N ASP A 75 -15.96 -13.14 -10.39
CA ASP A 75 -15.72 -13.72 -11.72
C ASP A 75 -15.76 -12.70 -12.86
N GLN A 76 -16.38 -11.53 -12.62
CA GLN A 76 -16.50 -10.46 -13.61
C GLN A 76 -15.37 -9.42 -13.51
N LEU A 77 -14.51 -9.52 -12.50
CA LEU A 77 -13.44 -8.55 -12.29
C LEU A 77 -12.25 -8.85 -13.23
N PRO A 78 -11.62 -7.82 -13.84
CA PRO A 78 -10.42 -8.02 -14.64
C PRO A 78 -9.29 -8.60 -13.78
N GLN A 79 -8.42 -9.42 -14.37
CA GLN A 79 -7.35 -10.13 -13.66
C GLN A 79 -5.99 -9.99 -14.36
N ASP A 80 -5.78 -8.87 -15.05
CA ASP A 80 -4.60 -8.63 -15.89
C ASP A 80 -3.33 -8.37 -15.06
N THR A 81 -3.48 -7.80 -13.86
CA THR A 81 -2.36 -7.46 -12.96
C THR A 81 -2.28 -8.39 -11.74
N SER A 82 -1.09 -8.48 -11.14
CA SER A 82 -0.88 -9.25 -9.90
C SER A 82 -1.77 -8.77 -8.75
N LEU A 83 -1.97 -7.45 -8.63
CA LEU A 83 -2.84 -6.86 -7.62
C LEU A 83 -4.30 -7.28 -7.81
N GLN A 84 -4.81 -7.24 -9.05
CA GLN A 84 -6.17 -7.66 -9.33
C GLN A 84 -6.38 -9.15 -9.01
N ARG A 85 -5.47 -10.02 -9.44
CA ARG A 85 -5.51 -11.45 -9.13
C ARG A 85 -5.42 -11.72 -7.64
N GLY A 86 -4.56 -11.02 -6.92
CA GLY A 86 -4.42 -11.15 -5.47
C GLY A 86 -5.72 -10.80 -4.74
N ILE A 87 -6.38 -9.70 -5.12
CA ILE A 87 -7.65 -9.28 -4.52
C ILE A 87 -8.75 -10.33 -4.77
N VAL A 88 -8.89 -10.79 -6.01
CA VAL A 88 -9.87 -11.83 -6.36
C VAL A 88 -9.58 -13.13 -5.62
N SER A 89 -8.31 -13.55 -5.54
CA SER A 89 -7.91 -14.78 -4.87
C SER A 89 -8.21 -14.76 -3.37
N VAL A 90 -7.93 -13.65 -2.67
CA VAL A 90 -8.22 -13.52 -1.23
C VAL A 90 -9.72 -13.65 -1.00
N LEU A 91 -10.53 -12.84 -1.68
CA LEU A 91 -11.98 -12.83 -1.49
C LEU A 91 -12.64 -14.15 -1.95
N GLY A 92 -12.16 -14.73 -3.05
CA GLY A 92 -12.65 -16.00 -3.58
C GLY A 92 -12.34 -17.19 -2.68
N SER A 93 -11.31 -17.10 -1.83
CA SER A 93 -11.00 -18.09 -0.80
C SER A 93 -11.83 -17.95 0.48
N GLY A 94 -12.75 -16.98 0.54
CA GLY A 94 -13.52 -16.65 1.73
C GLY A 94 -12.73 -15.88 2.80
N ARG A 95 -11.52 -15.40 2.47
CA ARG A 95 -10.74 -14.49 3.32
C ARG A 95 -11.15 -13.05 3.08
N HIS A 96 -10.77 -12.19 4.03
CA HIS A 96 -11.08 -10.76 4.01
C HIS A 96 -9.83 -9.90 3.81
N TRP A 97 -10.05 -8.72 3.28
CA TRP A 97 -9.09 -7.62 3.32
C TRP A 97 -9.27 -6.81 4.59
N TYR A 98 -8.19 -6.22 5.08
CA TYR A 98 -8.20 -5.39 6.28
C TYR A 98 -7.62 -4.02 5.99
N VAL A 99 -8.29 -2.98 6.46
CA VAL A 99 -7.62 -1.69 6.64
C VAL A 99 -6.78 -1.76 7.90
N ARG A 100 -5.56 -1.23 7.83
CA ARG A 100 -4.63 -1.13 8.96
C ARG A 100 -4.04 0.27 9.02
N THR A 101 -3.49 0.60 10.19
CA THR A 101 -2.72 1.83 10.40
C THR A 101 -1.24 1.50 10.44
N GLY A 102 -0.48 1.94 9.43
CA GLY A 102 0.98 1.93 9.46
C GLY A 102 1.51 3.26 10.00
N TRP A 103 2.55 3.25 10.84
CA TRP A 103 3.25 4.48 11.22
C TRP A 103 4.77 4.31 11.39
N PHE A 104 5.50 5.41 11.21
CA PHE A 104 6.93 5.53 11.53
C PHE A 104 7.22 6.90 12.14
N ARG A 105 8.25 6.99 12.98
CA ARG A 105 8.66 8.28 13.59
C ARG A 105 9.41 9.11 12.57
N VAL A 106 9.08 10.40 12.51
CA VAL A 106 9.88 11.35 11.73
C VAL A 106 11.18 11.59 12.51
N SER A 107 12.29 11.05 12.01
CA SER A 107 13.62 11.41 12.52
C SER A 107 13.90 12.88 12.22
N ASP A 108 14.72 13.55 13.03
CA ASP A 108 15.09 14.96 12.76
C ASP A 108 15.62 15.07 11.31
N PRO A 109 15.04 15.93 10.44
CA PRO A 109 15.44 16.03 9.04
C PRO A 109 16.90 16.46 8.81
N SER A 110 17.63 16.83 9.86
CA SER A 110 19.09 17.01 9.82
C SER A 110 19.86 15.69 9.62
N THR A 111 19.23 14.55 9.90
CA THR A 111 19.77 13.21 9.67
C THR A 111 19.07 12.67 8.42
N GLY A 112 19.72 12.87 7.28
CA GLY A 112 19.10 12.85 5.95
C GLY A 112 18.22 11.64 5.64
N LEU A 113 17.08 11.93 5.00
CA LEU A 113 16.42 10.97 4.13
C LEU A 113 17.45 10.55 3.08
N ALA A 114 17.98 9.33 3.17
CA ALA A 114 18.81 8.80 2.11
C ALA A 114 18.00 8.94 0.80
N PRO A 115 18.59 9.52 -0.27
CA PRO A 115 17.88 9.68 -1.53
C PRO A 115 17.30 8.34 -1.96
N LEU A 116 16.10 8.38 -2.55
CA LEU A 116 15.53 7.24 -3.24
C LEU A 116 16.58 6.75 -4.25
N ALA A 117 17.28 5.66 -3.94
CA ALA A 117 17.95 4.89 -4.97
C ALA A 117 16.83 4.32 -5.84
N MET A 118 16.55 5.01 -6.93
CA MET A 118 15.73 4.48 -8.01
C MET A 118 16.47 3.24 -8.54
N PRO A 119 15.87 2.04 -8.53
CA PRO A 119 16.46 0.94 -9.28
C PRO A 119 16.56 1.40 -10.74
N ALA A 120 17.77 1.29 -11.29
CA ALA A 120 18.01 1.50 -12.71
C ALA A 120 17.22 0.45 -13.49
N ASN A 121 16.00 0.78 -13.90
CA ASN A 121 15.27 -0.07 -14.82
C ASN A 121 15.92 0.05 -16.20
N ALA A 122 16.70 -0.98 -16.53
CA ALA A 122 16.63 -1.73 -17.78
C ALA A 122 15.93 -0.99 -18.94
N ARG A 123 16.68 -0.11 -19.58
CA ARG A 123 16.48 0.31 -20.98
C ARG A 123 17.84 0.32 -21.67
N GLU A 124 18.49 -0.82 -21.67
CA GLU A 124 19.60 -1.15 -22.58
C GLU A 124 19.37 -2.57 -23.09
N ALA A 125 18.27 -2.76 -23.80
CA ALA A 125 18.01 -3.93 -24.62
C ALA A 125 17.12 -3.46 -25.78
N GLU A 126 17.74 -2.72 -26.69
CA GLU A 126 17.34 -2.52 -28.09
C GLU A 126 18.23 -1.40 -28.65
N ASN A 127 19.37 -1.80 -29.20
CA ASN A 127 20.01 -1.22 -30.38
C ASN A 127 21.29 -2.03 -30.66
N GLY A 128 21.07 -3.31 -30.98
CA GLY A 128 21.96 -4.08 -31.82
C GLY A 128 21.31 -4.19 -33.20
N GLU A 129 22.08 -3.78 -34.21
CA GLU A 129 22.01 -4.23 -35.62
C GLU A 129 21.10 -3.47 -36.60
N ALA A 130 21.72 -2.53 -37.32
CA ALA A 130 22.03 -2.67 -38.75
C ALA A 130 23.22 -1.76 -39.13
#